data_AF-A0AAW2NW33-F1
#
_entry.id   AF-A0AAW2NW33-F1
#
_cell.length_a   1.000
_cell.length_b   1.000
_cell.length_c   1.000
_cell.angle_alpha   90.00
_cell.angle_beta   90.00
_cell.angle_gamma   90.00
#
_symmetry.space_group_name_H-M   'P 1'
#
loop_
_entity.id
_entity.type
_entity.pdbx_description
1 polymer ?
#
loop_
_entity_poly.entity_id
_entity_poly.type
_entity_poly.pdbx_seq_one_letter_code
_entity_poly.pdbx_strand_id
1 'polypeptide(L)'
;MVSGIGTLASGMRFLFLLLGCHTFMQPVKMVDPHLVSSFFDDCKRAYLHTTVELVNQSKSVVDCSLNIQVGAEQEGDIFLVEHLQTQHVYIPAGSHVQHTLPEVGLYPWCNQVAK
;
A
#
# COMPACT_ATOMS: atom_id res chain seq x y z
N MET A 1 1.69 9.89 4.79
CA MET A 1 1.09 8.56 5.03
C MET A 1 -0.25 8.55 4.35
N VAL A 2 -0.50 7.63 3.41
CA VAL A 2 -1.84 7.48 2.83
C VAL A 2 -2.38 6.11 3.20
N SER A 3 -3.62 6.08 3.67
CA SER A 3 -4.30 4.90 4.19
C SER A 3 -5.57 4.68 3.38
N GLY A 4 -5.75 3.46 2.86
CA GLY A 4 -6.98 3.02 2.21
C GLY A 4 -7.66 1.95 3.06
N ILE A 5 -8.92 2.17 3.42
CA ILE A 5 -9.73 1.18 4.15
C ILE A 5 -10.55 0.39 3.13
N GLY A 6 -10.44 -0.94 3.15
CA GLY A 6 -11.23 -1.86 2.33
C GLY A 6 -11.98 -2.85 3.19
N THR A 7 -13.12 -3.36 2.72
CA THR A 7 -13.90 -4.41 3.41
C THR A 7 -14.06 -5.61 2.49
N LEU A 8 -13.71 -6.81 2.97
CA LEU A 8 -13.97 -8.06 2.22
C LEU A 8 -15.47 -8.40 2.22
N ALA A 9 -15.88 -9.23 1.26
CA ALA A 9 -17.21 -9.85 1.21
C ALA A 9 -17.57 -10.65 2.49
N SER A 10 -16.59 -11.01 3.33
CA SER A 10 -16.77 -11.69 4.61
C SER A 10 -16.97 -10.74 5.82
N GLY A 11 -17.06 -9.42 5.62
CA GLY A 11 -17.25 -8.45 6.71
C GLY A 11 -15.98 -8.06 7.49
N MET A 12 -14.83 -8.64 7.17
CA MET A 12 -13.53 -8.23 7.73
C MET A 12 -13.11 -6.86 7.18
N ARG A 13 -12.71 -5.98 8.10
CA ARG A 13 -12.15 -4.65 7.81
C ARG A 13 -10.64 -4.75 7.67
N PHE A 14 -10.13 -4.30 6.52
CA PHE A 14 -8.72 -4.26 6.24
C PHE A 14 -8.24 -2.83 6.01
N LEU A 15 -7.00 -2.60 6.39
CA LEU A 15 -6.31 -1.34 6.26
C LEU A 15 -5.10 -1.56 5.36
N PHE A 16 -5.11 -0.98 4.17
CA PHE A 16 -3.92 -0.93 3.34
C PHE A 16 -3.19 0.37 3.64
N LEU A 17 -1.94 0.27 4.08
CA LEU A 17 -1.10 1.42 4.41
C LEU A 17 0.03 1.52 3.39
N LEU A 18 0.03 2.62 2.64
CA LEU A 18 1.17 3.04 1.84
C LEU A 18 1.96 4.08 2.64
N LEU A 19 3.09 3.64 3.17
CA LEU A 19 4.05 4.51 3.83
C LEU A 19 5.01 5.05 2.76
N GLY A 20 4.89 6.34 2.48
CA GLY A 20 5.70 7.05 1.49
C GLY A 20 6.99 7.64 2.06
N CYS A 21 7.94 7.85 1.15
CA CYS A 21 9.20 8.61 1.22
C CYS A 21 9.62 9.11 2.61
N HIS A 22 10.54 8.39 3.26
CA HIS A 22 11.15 8.79 4.52
C HIS A 22 12.22 9.86 4.27
N THR A 23 11.81 11.10 3.99
CA THR A 23 12.66 12.28 4.12
C THR A 23 11.98 13.26 5.08
N PHE A 24 12.74 13.73 6.08
CA PHE A 24 12.28 14.63 7.15
C PHE A 24 11.65 15.95 6.65
N MET A 25 11.89 16.29 5.38
CA MET A 25 11.13 17.25 4.59
C MET A 25 10.55 16.44 3.43
N GLN A 26 9.23 16.43 3.20
CA GLN A 26 8.63 15.61 2.13
C GLN A 26 8.49 16.44 0.84
N PRO A 27 9.48 16.40 -0.08
CA PRO A 27 9.38 17.05 -1.40
C PRO A 27 8.41 16.33 -2.35
N VAL A 28 7.99 15.12 -1.98
CA VAL A 28 7.14 14.25 -2.79
C VAL A 28 5.78 14.13 -2.14
N LYS A 29 4.75 14.57 -2.87
CA LYS A 29 3.36 14.40 -2.50
C LYS A 29 2.82 13.13 -3.16
N MET A 30 2.22 12.27 -2.36
CA MET A 30 1.46 11.13 -2.83
C MET A 30 0.04 11.59 -3.16
N VAL A 31 -0.43 11.31 -4.37
CA VAL A 31 -1.75 11.70 -4.87
C VAL A 31 -2.48 10.43 -5.30
N ASP A 32 -3.79 10.39 -5.00
CA ASP A 32 -4.74 9.36 -5.45
C ASP A 32 -4.22 7.90 -5.44
N PRO A 33 -3.88 7.32 -4.28
CA PRO A 33 -3.58 5.91 -4.23
C PRO A 33 -4.81 5.08 -4.53
N HIS A 34 -4.74 4.32 -5.62
CA HIS A 34 -5.73 3.34 -5.99
C HIS A 34 -5.27 1.94 -5.55
N LEU A 35 -5.94 1.43 -4.53
CA LEU A 35 -5.67 0.13 -3.92
C LEU A 35 -6.80 -0.83 -4.27
N VAL A 36 -6.48 -1.87 -5.05
CA VAL A 36 -7.43 -2.90 -5.45
C VAL A 36 -6.95 -4.24 -4.93
N SER A 37 -7.75 -4.85 -4.07
CA SER A 37 -7.53 -6.21 -3.60
C SER A 37 -8.50 -7.16 -4.28
N SER A 38 -7.98 -8.29 -4.76
CA SER A 38 -8.76 -9.34 -5.43
C SER A 38 -8.55 -10.66 -4.71
N PHE A 39 -9.65 -11.32 -4.37
CA PHE A 39 -9.64 -12.54 -3.58
C PHE A 39 -10.46 -13.62 -4.30
N PHE A 40 -9.89 -14.83 -4.37
CA PHE A 40 -10.48 -15.96 -5.07
C PHE A 40 -10.38 -17.22 -4.20
N ASP A 41 -11.34 -18.12 -4.40
CA ASP A 41 -11.37 -19.47 -3.82
C ASP A 41 -11.12 -19.48 -2.30
N ASP A 42 -11.90 -18.74 -1.52
CA ASP A 42 -11.77 -18.64 -0.05
C ASP A 42 -10.33 -18.28 0.38
N CYS A 43 -9.77 -17.28 -0.29
CA CYS A 43 -8.42 -16.80 -0.07
C CYS A 43 -7.28 -17.75 -0.44
N LYS A 44 -7.51 -18.80 -1.24
CA LYS A 44 -6.40 -19.57 -1.84
C LYS A 44 -5.56 -18.75 -2.82
N ARG A 45 -6.16 -17.73 -3.42
CA ARG A 45 -5.47 -16.75 -4.25
C ARG A 45 -5.95 -15.37 -3.86
N ALA A 46 -5.02 -14.54 -3.43
CA ALA A 46 -5.32 -13.17 -3.01
C ALA A 46 -4.20 -12.27 -3.53
N TYR A 47 -4.58 -11.17 -4.17
CA TYR A 47 -3.65 -10.26 -4.84
C TYR A 47 -3.96 -8.83 -4.45
N LEU A 48 -2.90 -8.04 -4.26
CA LEU A 48 -2.97 -6.61 -4.11
C LEU A 48 -2.37 -5.95 -5.35
N HIS A 49 -3.20 -5.18 -6.04
CA HIS A 49 -2.76 -4.27 -7.08
C HIS A 49 -2.82 -2.84 -6.54
N THR A 50 -1.70 -2.12 -6.66
CA THR A 50 -1.59 -0.76 -6.15
C THR A 50 -1.03 0.15 -7.21
N THR A 51 -1.73 1.25 -7.47
CA THR A 51 -1.23 2.35 -8.28
C THR A 51 -1.26 3.62 -7.44
N VAL A 52 -0.23 4.45 -7.59
CA VAL A 52 -0.08 5.69 -6.85
C VAL A 52 0.45 6.77 -7.79
N GLU A 53 -0.04 8.00 -7.63
CA GLU A 53 0.59 9.16 -8.24
C GLU A 53 1.58 9.82 -7.27
N LEU A 54 2.73 10.19 -7.80
CA LEU A 54 3.83 10.79 -7.04
C LEU A 54 4.19 12.11 -7.71
N VAL A 55 4.12 13.19 -6.93
CA VAL A 55 4.42 14.54 -7.38
C VAL A 55 5.64 15.04 -6.64
N ASN A 56 6.77 15.15 -7.31
CA ASN A 56 7.98 15.78 -6.76
C ASN A 56 7.98 17.27 -7.09
N GLN A 57 7.74 18.12 -6.09
CA GLN A 57 7.75 19.57 -6.25
C GLN A 57 9.13 20.20 -6.00
N SER A 58 10.15 19.39 -5.72
CA SER A 58 11.51 19.89 -5.49
C SER A 58 12.29 20.13 -6.78
N LYS A 59 13.42 20.82 -6.63
CA LYS A 59 14.36 21.12 -7.70
C LYS A 59 15.38 20.00 -7.94
N SER A 60 15.28 18.88 -7.21
CA SER A 60 16.22 17.77 -7.27
C SER A 60 15.50 16.44 -7.49
N VAL A 61 16.21 15.46 -8.04
CA VAL A 61 15.72 14.07 -8.05
C VAL A 61 15.61 13.59 -6.60
N VAL A 62 14.52 12.89 -6.29
CA VAL A 62 14.27 12.33 -4.96
C VAL A 62 14.30 10.80 -5.05
N ASP A 63 15.08 10.17 -4.16
CA ASP A 63 15.00 8.74 -3.86
C ASP A 63 13.95 8.54 -2.77
N CYS A 64 12.95 7.72 -3.05
CA CYS A 64 11.88 7.40 -2.13
C CYS A 64 11.72 5.88 -1.98
N SER A 65 11.52 5.43 -0.75
CA SER A 65 11.01 4.09 -0.47
C SER A 65 9.50 4.14 -0.30
N LEU A 66 8.76 3.47 -1.19
CA LEU A 66 7.34 3.18 -1.03
C LEU A 66 7.21 1.86 -0.28
N ASN A 67 6.51 1.86 0.85
CA ASN A 67 6.29 0.68 1.64
C ASN A 67 4.79 0.35 1.70
N ILE A 68 4.45 -0.90 1.40
CA ILE A 68 3.10 -1.45 1.51
C ILE A 68 3.03 -2.27 2.80
N GLN A 69 2.08 -1.90 3.64
CA GLN A 69 1.67 -2.66 4.80
C GLN A 69 0.18 -3.00 4.68
N VAL A 70 -0.17 -4.17 5.21
CA VAL A 70 -1.56 -4.62 5.34
C VAL A 70 -1.91 -4.79 6.79
N GLY A 71 -3.07 -4.28 7.15
CA GLY A 71 -3.66 -4.32 8.47
C GLY A 71 -4.99 -5.06 8.42
N ALA A 72 -5.28 -5.88 9.42
CA ALA A 72 -6.60 -6.46 9.63
C ALA A 72 -7.01 -6.27 11.08
N GLU A 73 -8.28 -5.96 11.30
CA GLU A 73 -8.85 -5.98 12.65
C GLU A 73 -8.95 -7.44 13.13
N GLN A 74 -8.41 -7.72 14.32
CA GLN A 74 -8.44 -9.07 14.91
C GLN A 74 -9.52 -9.18 15.99
N GLU A 75 -9.44 -8.34 17.04
CA GLU A 75 -10.42 -8.29 18.12
C GLU A 75 -10.43 -6.88 18.73
N GLY A 76 -11.57 -6.18 18.64
CA GLY A 76 -11.68 -4.78 19.09
C GLY A 76 -10.73 -3.85 18.31
N ASP A 77 -10.08 -2.90 18.99
CA ASP A 77 -9.14 -1.94 18.39
C ASP A 77 -7.73 -2.52 18.10
N ILE A 78 -7.57 -3.84 18.11
CA ILE A 78 -6.29 -4.51 17.85
C ILE A 78 -6.19 -4.86 16.36
N PHE A 79 -5.16 -4.32 15.71
CA PHE A 79 -4.87 -4.55 14.30
C PHE A 79 -3.62 -5.42 14.12
N LEU A 80 -3.74 -6.52 13.38
CA LEU A 80 -2.59 -7.26 12.86
C LEU A 80 -2.03 -6.53 11.65
N VAL A 81 -0.86 -5.92 11.78
CA VAL A 81 -0.18 -5.21 10.70
C VAL A 81 1.04 -6.00 10.23
N GLU A 82 1.08 -6.31 8.94
CA GLU A 82 2.18 -6.99 8.28
C GLU A 82 2.79 -6.12 7.18
N HIS A 83 4.12 -6.13 7.08
CA HIS A 83 4.85 -5.49 5.99
C HIS A 83 4.90 -6.45 4.81
N LEU A 84 4.37 -6.04 3.67
CA LEU A 84 4.39 -6.86 2.45
C LEU A 84 5.60 -6.59 1.57
N GLN A 85 5.85 -5.32 1.24
CA GLN A 85 6.87 -4.96 0.28
C GLN A 85 7.36 -3.53 0.46
N THR A 86 8.65 -3.32 0.22
CA THR A 86 9.22 -1.99 0.00
C THR A 86 9.80 -1.90 -1.41
N GLN A 87 9.49 -0.81 -2.12
CA GLN A 87 10.03 -0.50 -3.43
C GLN A 87 10.73 0.86 -3.43
N HIS A 88 11.97 0.90 -3.92
CA HIS A 88 12.67 2.16 -4.16
C HIS A 88 12.27 2.74 -5.52
N VAL A 89 11.93 4.03 -5.53
CA VAL A 89 11.53 4.79 -6.70
C VAL A 89 12.31 6.09 -6.78
N TYR A 90 12.73 6.46 -7.99
CA TYR A 90 13.37 7.73 -8.29
C TYR A 90 12.38 8.63 -8.99
N ILE A 91 12.12 9.81 -8.42
CA ILE A 91 11.15 10.75 -8.96
C ILE A 91 11.91 12.00 -9.43
N PRO A 92 11.92 12.30 -10.74
CA PRO A 92 12.58 13.48 -11.28
C PRO A 92 12.08 14.78 -10.65
N ALA A 93 12.93 15.81 -10.63
CA ALA A 93 12.57 17.14 -10.15
C ALA A 93 11.37 17.72 -10.91
N GLY A 94 10.42 18.34 -10.20
CA GLY A 94 9.25 18.99 -10.81
C GLY A 94 8.29 18.06 -11.57
N SER A 95 8.39 16.75 -11.37
CA SER A 95 7.62 15.76 -12.14
C SER A 95 6.39 15.24 -11.39
N HIS A 96 5.43 14.76 -12.17
CA HIS A 96 4.27 14.02 -11.73
C HIS A 96 4.29 12.67 -12.46
N VAL A 97 4.44 11.59 -11.70
CA VAL A 97 4.55 10.24 -12.24
C VAL A 97 3.49 9.34 -11.63
N GLN A 98 2.87 8.50 -12.45
CA GLN A 98 2.05 7.40 -11.98
C GLN A 98 2.96 6.17 -11.84
N HIS A 99 2.92 5.54 -10.68
CA HIS A 99 3.72 4.37 -10.35
C HIS A 99 2.81 3.22 -9.95
N THR A 100 2.93 2.10 -10.65
CA THR A 100 2.24 0.86 -10.33
C THR A 100 3.21 -0.04 -9.59
N LEU A 101 2.87 -0.40 -8.35
CA LEU A 101 3.65 -1.36 -7.60
C LEU A 101 3.42 -2.77 -8.18
N PRO A 102 4.43 -3.65 -8.15
CA PRO A 102 4.25 -5.04 -8.53
C PRO A 102 3.07 -5.67 -7.80
N GLU A 103 2.37 -6.58 -8.47
CA GLU A 103 1.30 -7.33 -7.82
C GLU A 103 1.87 -8.15 -6.65
N VAL A 104 1.25 -8.01 -5.47
CA VAL A 104 1.68 -8.73 -4.27
C VAL A 104 0.69 -9.81 -3.90
N GLY A 105 1.19 -11.03 -3.70
CA GLY A 105 0.40 -12.14 -3.18
C GLY A 105 0.07 -11.96 -1.69
N LEU A 106 -1.22 -11.98 -1.36
CA LEU A 106 -1.74 -11.86 0.01
C LEU A 106 -2.13 -13.21 0.63
N TYR A 107 -1.84 -14.34 -0.03
CA TYR A 107 -2.30 -15.66 0.41
C TYR A 107 -1.96 -16.01 1.88
N PRO A 108 -0.70 -15.88 2.35
CA PRO A 108 -0.34 -16.25 3.72
C PRO A 108 -1.08 -15.39 4.74
N TRP A 109 -1.09 -14.08 4.51
CA TRP A 109 -1.78 -13.12 5.36
C TRP A 109 -3.28 -13.39 5.38
N CYS A 110 -3.92 -13.56 4.22
CA CYS A 110 -5.37 -13.77 4.18
C CYS A 110 -5.81 -15.05 4.89
N ASN A 111 -5.03 -16.13 4.80
CA ASN A 111 -5.33 -17.36 5.53
C ASN A 111 -5.21 -17.20 7.07
N GLN A 112 -4.44 -16.22 7.53
CA GLN A 112 -4.32 -15.90 8.95
C GLN A 112 -5.51 -15.11 9.48
N VAL A 113 -6.08 -14.22 8.66
CA VAL A 113 -7.24 -13.38 9.04
C VAL A 113 -8.59 -14.03 8.74
N ALA A 114 -8.68 -14.96 7.78
CA ALA A 114 -9.93 -15.64 7.44
C ALA A 114 -10.32 -16.80 8.39
N LYS A 115 -9.60 -16.99 9.50
CA LYS A 115 -9.90 -17.98 10.54
C LYS A 115 -10.64 -17.34 11.70
#